data_AF-A0A9D2H9F2-F1
#
_entry.id   AF-A0A9D2H9F2-F1
#
_cell.length_a   1.000
_cell.length_b   1.000
_cell.length_c   1.000
_cell.angle_alpha   90.00
_cell.angle_beta   90.00
_cell.angle_gamma   90.00
#
_symmetry.space_group_name_H-M   'P 1'
#
loop_
_entity.id
_entity.type
_entity.pdbx_description
1 polymer ?
#
loop_
_entity_poly.entity_id
_entity_poly.type
_entity_poly.pdbx_seq_one_letter_code
_entity_poly.pdbx_strand_id
1 'polypeptide(L)'
;MAKYPFIKQHDIKDCGAACLGMISAYYGYKTPLSQIRYKIGTNSRGSTVLGVVNAAREIGFESNGFQTEDKENAIFDDIPLPAIAHIVVDGKLFHFVVIYEMSKTKITLGDPAQGIVSVSIRKFLKEWTGVIITFMPGISFKKTNEKKGMFTRFFGLLKFQKRLLAHIFISSLIITMLGIMGSFYSQILFDDILPTFSEKSLHTFSLAIVVLVITRVITESFRNKLFMYISNNMSIPMMLGFFKHVIRMPSEFFGTLQVGEILSRLQDTSIIKDAISSATL
;
A
#
# COMPACT_ATOMS: atom_id res chain seq x y z
N MET A 1 6.04 -3.37 -20.38
CA MET A 1 6.03 -4.11 -19.10
C MET A 1 7.41 -4.02 -18.49
N ALA A 2 7.54 -3.80 -17.17
CA ALA A 2 8.86 -3.76 -16.54
C ALA A 2 9.56 -5.12 -16.72
N LYS A 3 10.80 -5.12 -17.23
CA LYS A 3 11.60 -6.33 -17.50
C LYS A 3 11.86 -7.15 -16.22
N TYR A 4 11.91 -6.47 -15.06
CA TYR A 4 12.10 -7.09 -13.76
C TYR A 4 10.99 -6.70 -12.77
N PRO A 5 10.54 -7.65 -11.92
CA PRO A 5 9.60 -7.34 -10.85
C PRO A 5 10.30 -6.49 -9.79
N PHE A 6 9.64 -5.43 -9.31
CA PHE A 6 10.16 -4.62 -8.21
C PHE A 6 9.19 -4.61 -7.03
N ILE A 7 9.71 -4.75 -5.82
CA ILE A 7 8.95 -4.64 -4.57
C ILE A 7 9.69 -3.68 -3.64
N LYS A 8 9.05 -2.55 -3.35
CA LYS A 8 9.57 -1.57 -2.40
C LYS A 8 9.42 -2.09 -0.97
N GLN A 9 10.44 -1.90 -0.14
CA GLN A 9 10.35 -2.21 1.29
C GLN A 9 9.39 -1.26 2.01
N HIS A 10 8.64 -1.76 3.00
CA HIS A 10 7.78 -0.94 3.85
C HIS A 10 8.54 -0.39 5.05
N ASP A 11 9.35 -1.23 5.69
CA ASP A 11 10.29 -0.86 6.75
C ASP A 11 11.75 -1.05 6.27
N ILE A 12 12.70 -0.36 6.90
CA ILE A 12 14.15 -0.53 6.70
C ILE A 12 14.56 -1.99 6.90
N LYS A 13 13.87 -2.70 7.81
CA LYS A 13 14.17 -4.10 8.17
C LYS A 13 13.63 -5.13 7.18
N ASP A 14 12.79 -4.71 6.25
CA ASP A 14 12.12 -5.61 5.30
C ASP A 14 12.94 -5.87 4.03
N CYS A 15 14.17 -5.36 3.91
CA CYS A 15 14.98 -5.47 2.70
C CYS A 15 15.16 -6.92 2.23
N GLY A 16 15.41 -7.87 3.14
CA GLY A 16 15.51 -9.29 2.83
C GLY A 16 14.18 -9.91 2.34
N ALA A 17 13.07 -9.55 2.98
CA ALA A 17 11.73 -9.97 2.56
C ALA A 17 11.35 -9.40 1.19
N ALA A 18 11.70 -8.15 0.93
CA ALA A 18 11.45 -7.48 -0.35
C ALA A 18 12.26 -8.14 -1.47
N CYS A 19 13.53 -8.45 -1.21
CA CYS A 19 14.39 -9.18 -2.15
C CYS A 19 13.85 -10.58 -2.47
N LEU A 20 13.50 -11.37 -1.45
CA LEU A 20 12.91 -12.70 -1.69
C LEU A 20 11.56 -12.59 -2.42
N GLY A 21 10.76 -11.56 -2.14
CA GLY A 21 9.52 -11.30 -2.87
C GLY A 21 9.75 -10.94 -4.34
N MET A 22 10.81 -10.19 -4.63
CA MET A 22 11.24 -9.85 -5.99
C MET A 22 11.67 -11.09 -6.77
N ILE A 23 12.53 -11.95 -6.18
CA ILE A 23 12.93 -13.24 -6.76
C ILE A 23 11.71 -14.14 -6.98
N SER A 24 10.86 -14.27 -5.96
CA SER A 24 9.64 -15.07 -6.04
C SER A 24 8.73 -14.61 -7.18
N ALA A 25 8.52 -13.30 -7.30
CA ALA A 25 7.71 -12.72 -8.37
C ALA A 25 8.33 -12.94 -9.76
N TYR A 26 9.67 -12.98 -9.86
CA TYR A 26 10.39 -13.25 -11.12
C TYR A 26 10.08 -14.65 -11.65
N TYR A 27 10.06 -15.65 -10.76
CA TYR A 27 9.69 -17.03 -11.11
C TYR A 27 8.18 -17.31 -11.16
N GLY A 28 7.35 -16.31 -10.85
CA GLY A 28 5.88 -16.40 -10.96
C GLY A 28 5.15 -16.76 -9.66
N TYR A 29 5.81 -16.67 -8.50
CA TYR A 29 5.18 -16.78 -7.19
C TYR A 29 4.92 -15.39 -6.60
N LYS A 30 3.65 -14.96 -6.61
CA LYS A 30 3.22 -13.65 -6.13
C LYS A 30 2.46 -13.79 -4.81
N THR A 31 3.13 -13.51 -3.70
CA THR A 31 2.54 -13.50 -2.35
C THR A 31 2.65 -12.11 -1.69
N PRO A 32 1.82 -11.76 -0.70
CA PRO A 32 2.01 -10.55 0.11
C PRO A 32 3.36 -10.53 0.84
N LEU A 33 4.00 -9.36 0.91
CA LEU A 33 5.31 -9.19 1.56
C LEU A 33 5.30 -9.62 3.04
N SER A 34 4.16 -9.43 3.73
CA SER A 34 3.99 -9.85 5.12
C SER A 34 4.13 -11.36 5.33
N GLN A 35 3.68 -12.18 4.37
CA GLN A 35 3.84 -13.63 4.45
C GLN A 35 5.31 -14.02 4.29
N ILE A 36 6.04 -13.37 3.37
CA ILE A 36 7.48 -13.60 3.18
C ILE A 36 8.26 -13.20 4.43
N ARG A 37 7.95 -12.02 4.99
CA ARG A 37 8.56 -11.53 6.24
C ARG A 37 8.38 -12.51 7.40
N TYR A 38 7.18 -13.09 7.51
CA TYR A 38 6.87 -14.12 8.51
C TYR A 38 7.70 -15.39 8.29
N LYS A 39 7.75 -15.92 7.06
CA LYS A 39 8.58 -17.11 6.72
C LYS A 39 10.07 -16.90 6.99
N ILE A 40 10.59 -15.70 6.73
CA ILE A 40 12.01 -15.36 7.02
C ILE A 40 12.27 -15.30 8.54
N GLY A 41 11.25 -15.04 9.35
CA GLY A 41 11.44 -14.76 10.78
C GLY A 41 12.17 -13.43 11.01
N THR A 42 11.97 -12.44 10.12
CA THR A 42 12.60 -11.12 10.24
C THR A 42 12.22 -10.50 11.58
N ASN A 43 13.20 -10.21 12.42
CA ASN A 43 12.98 -9.69 13.77
C ASN A 43 13.40 -8.21 13.88
N SER A 44 13.42 -7.68 15.10
CA SER A 44 13.78 -6.28 15.36
C SER A 44 15.19 -5.89 14.87
N ARG A 45 16.08 -6.86 14.61
CA ARG A 45 17.45 -6.70 14.08
C ARG A 45 17.56 -6.88 12.55
N GLY A 46 16.46 -7.19 11.85
CA GLY A 46 16.43 -7.41 10.40
C GLY A 46 16.37 -8.89 10.00
N SER A 47 16.61 -9.16 8.71
CA SER A 47 16.64 -10.52 8.14
C SER A 47 18.05 -11.08 8.16
N THR A 48 18.21 -12.37 8.46
CA THR A 48 19.49 -13.08 8.31
C THR A 48 19.55 -13.82 6.98
N VAL A 49 20.76 -14.08 6.48
CA VAL A 49 20.99 -14.89 5.26
C VAL A 49 20.33 -16.27 5.41
N LEU A 50 20.52 -16.91 6.57
CA LEU A 50 19.91 -18.21 6.87
C LEU A 50 18.37 -18.15 6.85
N GLY A 51 17.78 -17.08 7.40
CA GLY A 51 16.33 -16.87 7.37
C GLY A 51 15.80 -16.74 5.94
N VAL A 52 16.51 -16.00 5.08
CA VAL A 52 16.15 -15.87 3.65
C VAL A 52 16.23 -17.21 2.92
N VAL A 53 17.31 -17.98 3.14
CA VAL A 53 17.48 -19.33 2.53
C VAL A 53 16.39 -20.29 2.99
N ASN A 54 16.11 -20.35 4.30
CA ASN A 54 15.09 -21.24 4.85
C ASN A 54 13.68 -20.89 4.32
N ALA A 55 13.34 -19.60 4.29
CA ALA A 55 12.07 -19.14 3.73
C ALA A 55 11.95 -19.47 2.23
N ALA A 56 13.03 -19.33 1.46
CA ALA A 56 13.04 -19.68 0.06
C ALA A 56 12.81 -21.19 -0.17
N ARG A 57 13.45 -22.03 0.65
CA ARG A 57 13.24 -23.49 0.65
C ARG A 57 11.80 -23.85 1.01
N GLU A 58 11.21 -23.17 1.99
CA GLU A 58 9.81 -23.35 2.37
C GLU A 58 8.83 -22.94 1.24
N ILE A 59 9.18 -21.95 0.43
CA ILE A 59 8.42 -21.57 -0.78
C ILE A 59 8.59 -22.61 -1.91
N GLY A 60 9.63 -23.43 -1.86
CA GLY A 60 9.94 -24.49 -2.82
C GLY A 60 11.13 -24.20 -3.74
N PHE A 61 11.94 -23.19 -3.44
CA PHE A 61 13.21 -22.98 -4.12
C PHE A 61 14.30 -23.92 -3.60
N GLU A 62 15.13 -24.44 -4.49
CA GLU A 62 16.47 -24.89 -4.16
C GLU A 62 17.34 -23.64 -3.99
N SER A 63 17.72 -23.36 -2.74
CA SER A 63 18.47 -22.15 -2.40
C SER A 63 19.63 -22.45 -1.47
N ASN A 64 20.77 -21.84 -1.77
CA ASN A 64 22.01 -21.94 -1.01
C ASN A 64 22.66 -20.57 -0.87
N GLY A 65 23.20 -20.30 0.32
CA GLY A 65 24.00 -19.13 0.62
C GLY A 65 25.48 -19.47 0.53
N PHE A 66 26.25 -18.64 -0.16
CA PHE A 66 27.70 -18.75 -0.33
C PHE A 66 28.37 -17.50 0.20
N GLN A 67 29.57 -17.67 0.76
CA GLN A 67 30.43 -16.58 1.20
C GLN A 67 31.82 -16.77 0.60
N THR A 68 32.38 -15.70 0.06
CA THR A 68 33.72 -15.67 -0.51
C THR A 68 34.50 -14.47 0.00
N GLU A 69 35.80 -14.67 0.22
CA GLU A 69 36.75 -13.59 0.49
C GLU A 69 37.31 -13.01 -0.83
N ASP A 70 37.45 -13.85 -1.86
CA ASP A 70 37.86 -13.45 -3.20
C ASP A 70 36.64 -12.98 -4.02
N LYS A 71 36.29 -11.71 -3.82
CA LYS A 71 35.13 -11.09 -4.46
C LYS A 71 35.31 -10.89 -5.96
N GLU A 72 36.53 -10.65 -6.42
CA GLU A 72 36.79 -10.30 -7.82
C GLU A 72 36.68 -11.51 -8.73
N ASN A 73 37.14 -12.69 -8.29
CA ASN A 73 37.02 -13.90 -9.10
C ASN A 73 35.65 -14.56 -8.94
N ALA A 74 35.13 -14.66 -7.72
CA ALA A 74 33.88 -15.37 -7.46
C ALA A 74 32.65 -14.71 -8.10
N ILE A 75 32.67 -13.40 -8.34
CA ILE A 75 31.54 -12.70 -8.98
C ILE A 75 31.37 -13.09 -10.45
N PHE A 76 32.44 -13.56 -11.11
CA PHE A 76 32.43 -13.96 -12.52
C PHE A 76 32.26 -15.46 -12.72
N ASP A 77 32.15 -16.24 -11.64
CA ASP A 77 31.69 -17.61 -11.75
C ASP A 77 30.25 -17.65 -12.28
N ASP A 78 29.84 -18.76 -12.91
CA ASP A 78 28.49 -18.98 -13.47
C ASP A 78 27.43 -19.07 -12.35
N ILE A 79 27.20 -17.94 -11.68
CA ILE A 79 26.21 -17.79 -10.62
C ILE A 79 24.82 -17.77 -11.28
N PRO A 80 23.89 -18.64 -10.85
CA PRO A 80 22.54 -18.62 -11.37
C PRO A 80 21.83 -17.31 -10.98
N LEU A 81 21.32 -16.61 -11.99
CA LEU A 81 20.57 -15.36 -11.84
C LEU A 81 19.06 -15.57 -12.04
N PRO A 82 18.20 -14.80 -11.34
CA PRO A 82 18.55 -13.76 -10.39
C PRO A 82 18.99 -14.28 -9.01
N ALA A 83 19.87 -13.55 -8.33
CA ALA A 83 20.44 -13.88 -7.03
C ALA A 83 20.22 -12.75 -6.02
N ILE A 84 20.34 -13.02 -4.71
CA ILE A 84 20.33 -11.97 -3.68
C ILE A 84 21.76 -11.78 -3.17
N ALA A 85 22.25 -10.55 -3.19
CA ALA A 85 23.53 -10.19 -2.60
C ALA A 85 23.33 -9.39 -1.31
N HIS A 86 24.23 -9.59 -0.36
CA HIS A 86 24.32 -8.81 0.85
C HIS A 86 25.41 -7.75 0.71
N ILE A 87 25.04 -6.49 0.92
CA ILE A 87 25.92 -5.33 0.73
C ILE A 87 25.97 -4.50 2.01
N VAL A 88 27.01 -3.69 2.15
CA VAL A 88 27.17 -2.68 3.19
C VAL A 88 27.16 -1.30 2.53
N VAL A 89 26.09 -0.54 2.77
CA VAL A 89 25.95 0.83 2.29
C VAL A 89 26.67 1.78 3.25
N ASP A 90 27.50 2.67 2.69
CA ASP A 90 28.28 3.68 3.43
C ASP A 90 29.08 3.15 4.63
N GLY A 91 29.50 1.88 4.57
CA GLY A 91 30.30 1.22 5.60
C GLY A 91 29.56 0.92 6.92
N LYS A 92 28.26 1.17 7.01
CA LYS A 92 27.51 1.08 8.27
C LYS A 92 26.20 0.31 8.19
N LEU A 93 25.53 0.31 7.03
CA LEU A 93 24.19 -0.25 6.90
C LEU A 93 24.24 -1.59 6.14
N PHE A 94 23.89 -2.68 6.83
CA PHE A 94 23.68 -3.97 6.20
C PHE A 94 22.39 -3.96 5.38
N HIS A 95 22.47 -4.33 4.11
CA HIS A 95 21.35 -4.27 3.17
C HIS A 95 21.35 -5.47 2.21
N PHE A 96 20.17 -5.87 1.76
CA PHE A 96 20.02 -6.90 0.74
C PHE A 96 19.56 -6.27 -0.58
N VAL A 97 20.15 -6.74 -1.68
CA VAL A 97 19.78 -6.33 -3.04
C VAL A 97 19.63 -7.56 -3.95
N VAL A 98 18.77 -7.46 -4.96
CA VAL A 98 18.63 -8.51 -5.99
C VAL A 98 19.54 -8.19 -7.16
N ILE A 99 20.31 -9.16 -7.63
CA ILE A 99 21.04 -9.10 -8.90
C ILE A 99 20.16 -9.74 -9.98
N TYR A 100 19.76 -8.95 -10.97
CA TYR A 100 18.98 -9.45 -12.11
C TYR A 100 19.86 -9.82 -13.30
N GLU A 101 20.80 -8.94 -13.64
CA GLU A 101 21.72 -9.12 -14.75
C GLU A 101 23.10 -8.66 -14.32
N MET A 102 24.10 -9.39 -14.82
CA MET A 102 25.50 -9.07 -14.62
C MET A 102 26.20 -9.05 -15.97
N SER A 103 27.01 -8.01 -16.17
CA SER A 103 27.92 -7.88 -17.31
C SER A 103 29.31 -7.52 -16.80
N LYS A 104 30.33 -7.63 -17.66
CA LYS A 104 31.72 -7.30 -17.29
C LYS A 104 31.91 -5.87 -16.76
N THR A 105 31.02 -4.94 -17.12
CA THR A 105 31.14 -3.52 -16.76
C THR A 105 30.07 -3.03 -15.80
N LYS A 106 28.86 -3.60 -15.85
CA LYS A 106 27.67 -3.11 -15.16
C LYS A 106 26.85 -4.24 -14.57
N ILE A 107 26.21 -3.96 -13.44
CA ILE A 107 25.28 -4.87 -12.75
C ILE A 107 23.94 -4.17 -12.61
N THR A 108 22.86 -4.88 -12.98
CA THR A 108 21.48 -4.42 -12.77
C THR A 108 20.96 -4.97 -11.45
N LEU A 109 20.73 -4.08 -10.50
CA LEU A 109 20.28 -4.39 -9.15
C LEU A 109 18.82 -3.99 -8.96
N GLY A 110 18.06 -4.80 -8.25
CA GLY A 110 16.83 -4.40 -7.57
C GLY A 110 17.14 -4.05 -6.13
N ASP A 111 17.23 -2.76 -5.82
CA ASP A 111 17.38 -2.25 -4.46
C ASP A 111 15.98 -1.95 -3.88
N PRO A 112 15.52 -2.67 -2.84
CA PRO A 112 14.22 -2.43 -2.21
C PRO A 112 13.95 -0.99 -1.76
N ALA A 113 14.99 -0.20 -1.51
CA ALA A 113 14.89 1.20 -1.10
C ALA A 113 14.87 2.17 -2.30
N GLN A 114 15.69 1.91 -3.32
CA GLN A 114 15.95 2.86 -4.42
C GLN A 114 15.25 2.52 -5.74
N GLY A 115 14.80 1.27 -5.95
CA GLY A 115 14.27 0.82 -7.23
C GLY A 115 15.22 -0.08 -7.99
N ILE A 116 14.99 -0.21 -9.30
CA ILE A 116 15.90 -0.92 -10.21
C ILE A 116 17.00 0.06 -10.63
N VAL A 117 18.24 -0.22 -10.27
CA VAL A 117 19.41 0.63 -10.53
C VAL A 117 20.49 -0.14 -11.25
N SER A 118 21.22 0.52 -12.14
CA SER A 118 22.42 -0.05 -12.77
C SER A 118 23.66 0.59 -12.18
N VAL A 119 24.56 -0.22 -11.62
CA VAL A 119 25.81 0.24 -11.00
C VAL A 119 27.01 -0.35 -11.72
N SER A 120 28.16 0.32 -11.62
CA SER A 120 29.42 -0.25 -12.12
C SER A 120 29.87 -1.41 -11.23
N ILE A 121 30.53 -2.40 -11.83
CA ILE A 121 31.01 -3.57 -11.07
C ILE A 121 31.98 -3.18 -9.96
N ARG A 122 32.84 -2.17 -10.20
CA ARG A 122 33.77 -1.64 -9.20
C ARG A 122 33.05 -1.06 -7.99
N LYS A 123 31.94 -0.33 -8.20
CA LYS A 123 31.14 0.22 -7.10
C LYS A 123 30.51 -0.91 -6.30
N PHE A 124 29.89 -1.87 -6.99
CA PHE A 124 29.26 -3.01 -6.33
C PHE A 124 30.25 -3.84 -5.51
N LEU A 125 31.42 -4.17 -6.06
CA LEU A 125 32.44 -4.96 -5.36
C LEU A 125 32.94 -4.29 -4.08
N LYS A 126 32.97 -2.96 -4.04
CA LYS A 126 33.33 -2.18 -2.84
C LYS A 126 32.28 -2.30 -1.73
N GLU A 127 31.00 -2.36 -2.10
CA GLU A 127 29.87 -2.45 -1.17
C GLU A 127 29.50 -3.90 -0.83
N TRP A 128 29.81 -4.86 -1.71
CA TRP A 128 29.45 -6.26 -1.53
C TRP A 128 30.22 -6.91 -0.39
N THR A 129 29.54 -7.64 0.48
CA THR A 129 30.20 -8.35 1.60
C THR A 129 30.81 -9.68 1.19
N GLY A 130 30.69 -10.09 -0.07
CA GLY A 130 31.09 -11.42 -0.54
C GLY A 130 30.04 -12.50 -0.25
N VAL A 131 28.85 -12.13 0.23
CA VAL A 131 27.77 -13.08 0.51
C VAL A 131 26.71 -13.01 -0.59
N ILE A 132 26.35 -14.17 -1.14
CA ILE A 132 25.34 -14.31 -2.18
C ILE A 132 24.41 -15.48 -1.89
N ILE A 133 23.16 -15.34 -2.27
CA ILE A 133 22.12 -16.37 -2.14
C ILE A 133 21.61 -16.67 -3.54
N THR A 134 21.67 -17.94 -3.90
CA THR A 134 21.21 -18.46 -5.19
C THR A 134 19.82 -19.06 -5.07
N PHE A 135 19.08 -19.06 -6.18
CA PHE A 135 17.71 -19.56 -6.22
C PHE A 135 17.50 -20.33 -7.52
N MET A 136 16.96 -21.53 -7.39
CA MET A 136 16.49 -22.33 -8.52
C MET A 136 15.13 -22.92 -8.17
N PRO A 137 14.11 -22.85 -9.04
CA PRO A 137 12.82 -23.47 -8.76
C PRO A 137 12.98 -24.98 -8.57
N GLY A 138 12.68 -25.50 -7.37
CA GLY A 138 12.68 -26.92 -7.09
C GLY A 138 11.39 -27.60 -7.53
N ILE A 139 11.30 -28.91 -7.35
CA ILE A 139 10.13 -29.74 -7.72
C ILE A 139 8.85 -29.28 -6.98
N SER A 140 8.99 -28.77 -5.76
CA SER A 140 7.89 -28.27 -4.93
C SER A 140 7.45 -26.84 -5.28
N PHE A 141 8.19 -26.11 -6.14
CA PHE A 141 7.86 -24.74 -6.50
C PHE A 141 6.60 -24.67 -7.37
N LYS A 142 5.56 -24.01 -6.87
CA LYS A 142 4.31 -23.80 -7.61
C LYS A 142 4.10 -22.32 -7.88
N LYS A 143 3.97 -21.97 -9.17
CA LYS A 143 3.55 -20.63 -9.58
C LYS A 143 2.16 -20.34 -9.02
N THR A 144 2.04 -19.29 -8.21
CA THR A 144 0.77 -18.90 -7.59
C THR A 144 0.62 -17.39 -7.58
N ASN A 145 -0.63 -16.92 -7.54
CA ASN A 145 -0.93 -15.51 -7.33
C ASN A 145 -1.88 -15.34 -6.14
N GLU A 146 -1.30 -15.24 -4.96
CA GLU A 146 -1.99 -15.02 -3.69
C GLU A 146 -2.25 -13.54 -3.39
N LYS A 147 -1.71 -12.62 -4.20
CA LYS A 147 -2.08 -11.20 -4.14
C LYS A 147 -3.52 -11.04 -4.64
N LYS A 148 -4.50 -11.36 -3.80
CA LYS A 148 -5.88 -10.90 -3.98
C LYS A 148 -5.85 -9.38 -3.97
N GLY A 149 -6.31 -8.75 -5.05
CA GLY A 149 -6.28 -7.31 -5.20
C GLY A 149 -6.94 -6.61 -4.01
N MET A 150 -6.25 -5.64 -3.42
CA MET A 150 -6.81 -4.79 -2.36
C MET A 150 -8.16 -4.19 -2.80
N PHE A 151 -8.28 -3.86 -4.08
CA PHE A 151 -9.51 -3.35 -4.72
C PHE A 151 -10.66 -4.37 -4.76
N THR A 152 -10.42 -5.67 -4.95
CA THR A 152 -11.51 -6.65 -4.99
C THR A 152 -12.08 -6.91 -3.59
N ARG A 153 -11.23 -6.87 -2.55
CA ARG A 153 -11.66 -6.84 -1.15
C ARG A 153 -12.40 -5.53 -0.82
N PHE A 154 -11.92 -4.41 -1.33
CA PHE A 154 -12.53 -3.08 -1.16
C PHE A 154 -13.96 -3.00 -1.73
N PHE A 155 -14.17 -3.38 -2.99
CA PHE A 155 -15.50 -3.41 -3.59
C PHE A 155 -16.44 -4.43 -2.92
N GLY A 156 -15.88 -5.51 -2.36
CA GLY A 156 -16.64 -6.46 -1.56
C GLY A 156 -17.30 -5.83 -0.32
N LEU A 157 -16.60 -4.90 0.34
CA LEU A 157 -17.11 -4.20 1.53
C LEU A 157 -18.17 -3.16 1.17
N LEU A 158 -17.96 -2.37 0.11
CA LEU A 158 -18.97 -1.40 -0.36
C LEU A 158 -20.24 -2.06 -0.88
N LYS A 159 -20.12 -3.26 -1.48
CA LYS A 159 -21.26 -4.02 -2.01
C LYS A 159 -22.31 -4.33 -0.93
N PHE A 160 -21.92 -4.38 0.34
CA PHE A 160 -22.83 -4.65 1.45
C PHE A 160 -23.74 -3.47 1.81
N GLN A 161 -23.38 -2.22 1.43
CA GLN A 161 -24.10 -1.00 1.83
C GLN A 161 -24.66 -0.17 0.66
N LYS A 162 -24.94 -0.80 -0.49
CA LYS A 162 -25.41 -0.11 -1.71
C LYS A 162 -26.64 0.80 -1.51
N ARG A 163 -27.57 0.40 -0.64
CA ARG A 163 -28.78 1.20 -0.38
C ARG A 163 -28.42 2.54 0.26
N LEU A 164 -27.54 2.56 1.25
CA LEU A 164 -27.12 3.80 1.93
C LEU A 164 -26.33 4.70 0.99
N LEU A 165 -25.43 4.14 0.17
CA LEU A 165 -24.72 4.88 -0.87
C LEU A 165 -25.67 5.53 -1.88
N ALA A 166 -26.75 4.86 -2.28
CA ALA A 166 -27.75 5.44 -3.17
C ALA A 166 -28.48 6.65 -2.53
N HIS A 167 -28.80 6.60 -1.23
CA HIS A 167 -29.42 7.73 -0.53
C HIS A 167 -28.47 8.93 -0.42
N ILE A 168 -27.17 8.68 -0.18
CA ILE A 168 -26.15 9.74 -0.16
C ILE A 168 -26.04 10.38 -1.55
N PHE A 169 -26.00 9.57 -2.60
CA PHE A 169 -25.92 10.04 -3.98
C PHE A 169 -27.13 10.92 -4.35
N ILE A 170 -28.35 10.47 -4.05
CA ILE A 170 -29.58 11.25 -4.31
C ILE A 170 -29.58 12.55 -3.49
N SER A 171 -29.18 12.50 -2.22
CA SER A 171 -29.10 13.69 -1.36
C SER A 171 -28.09 14.70 -1.90
N SER A 172 -26.91 14.23 -2.36
CA SER A 172 -25.91 15.09 -3.01
C SER A 172 -26.47 15.75 -4.27
N LEU A 173 -27.20 15.00 -5.10
CA LEU A 173 -27.83 15.56 -6.31
C LEU A 173 -28.85 16.67 -5.98
N ILE A 174 -29.68 16.46 -4.95
CA ILE A 174 -30.64 17.47 -4.46
C ILE A 174 -29.90 18.71 -3.94
N ILE A 175 -28.84 18.53 -3.16
CA ILE A 175 -28.03 19.66 -2.65
C ILE A 175 -27.42 20.46 -3.79
N THR A 176 -26.90 19.79 -4.84
CA THR A 176 -26.36 20.46 -6.02
C THR A 176 -27.45 21.25 -6.76
N MET A 177 -28.64 20.67 -6.97
CA MET A 177 -29.77 21.39 -7.57
C MET A 177 -30.18 22.61 -6.76
N LEU A 178 -30.32 22.48 -5.43
CA LEU A 178 -30.64 23.60 -4.55
C LEU A 178 -29.54 24.68 -4.57
N GLY A 179 -28.27 24.29 -4.67
CA GLY A 179 -27.15 25.24 -4.80
C GLY A 179 -27.18 26.02 -6.11
N ILE A 180 -27.54 25.37 -7.22
CA ILE A 180 -27.74 26.02 -8.52
C ILE A 180 -28.91 27.01 -8.42
N MET A 181 -30.05 26.59 -7.87
CA MET A 181 -31.21 27.47 -7.63
C MET A 181 -30.85 28.68 -6.76
N GLY A 182 -30.02 28.48 -5.74
CA GLY A 182 -29.52 29.57 -4.90
C GLY A 182 -28.65 30.59 -5.65
N SER A 183 -27.95 30.18 -6.71
CA SER A 183 -27.11 31.10 -7.50
C SER A 183 -27.95 32.09 -8.32
N PHE A 184 -29.15 31.69 -8.75
CA PHE A 184 -30.09 32.58 -9.43
C PHE A 184 -30.65 33.69 -8.53
N TYR A 185 -30.55 33.55 -7.20
CA TYR A 185 -30.98 34.60 -6.27
C TYR A 185 -30.23 35.91 -6.52
N SER A 186 -28.91 35.86 -6.64
CA SER A 186 -28.11 37.06 -6.90
C SER A 186 -28.49 37.70 -8.24
N GLN A 187 -28.73 36.89 -9.27
CA GLN A 187 -29.15 37.38 -10.58
C GLN A 187 -30.48 38.16 -10.50
N ILE A 188 -31.53 37.53 -9.94
CA ILE A 188 -32.86 38.16 -9.83
C ILE A 188 -32.82 39.39 -8.91
N LEU A 189 -32.00 39.35 -7.85
CA LEU A 189 -31.85 40.48 -6.94
C LEU A 189 -31.30 41.72 -7.67
N PHE A 190 -30.24 41.56 -8.47
CA PHE A 190 -29.59 42.66 -9.18
C PHE A 190 -30.34 43.10 -10.43
N ASP A 191 -30.88 42.16 -11.20
CA ASP A 191 -31.44 42.44 -12.52
C ASP A 191 -32.92 42.86 -12.44
N ASP A 192 -33.69 42.31 -11.50
CA ASP A 192 -35.15 42.52 -11.44
C ASP A 192 -35.60 43.32 -10.20
N ILE A 193 -35.11 42.96 -9.01
CA ILE A 193 -35.64 43.51 -7.75
C ILE A 193 -35.09 44.92 -7.46
N LEU A 194 -33.77 45.10 -7.56
CA LEU A 194 -33.13 46.39 -7.30
C LEU A 194 -33.60 47.50 -8.26
N PRO A 195 -33.73 47.28 -9.59
CA PRO A 195 -34.21 48.31 -10.51
C PRO A 195 -35.69 48.68 -10.30
N THR A 196 -36.51 47.73 -9.85
CA THR A 196 -37.95 47.93 -9.68
C THR A 196 -38.30 48.62 -8.34
N PHE A 197 -37.35 48.76 -7.40
CA PHE A 197 -37.52 49.38 -6.07
C PHE A 197 -38.76 48.91 -5.26
N SER A 198 -39.25 47.71 -5.53
CA SER A 198 -40.45 47.18 -4.89
C SER A 198 -40.07 46.41 -3.61
N GLU A 199 -40.42 46.95 -2.44
CA GLU A 199 -40.17 46.30 -1.15
C GLU A 199 -40.88 44.94 -1.02
N LYS A 200 -42.09 44.82 -1.56
CA LYS A 200 -42.89 43.58 -1.48
C LYS A 200 -42.22 42.40 -2.21
N SER A 201 -41.70 42.63 -3.42
CA SER A 201 -40.96 41.60 -4.17
C SER A 201 -39.65 41.23 -3.46
N LEU A 202 -38.95 42.21 -2.89
CA LEU A 202 -37.72 41.98 -2.11
C LEU A 202 -37.98 41.06 -0.92
N HIS A 203 -38.98 41.36 -0.09
CA HIS A 203 -39.30 40.53 1.08
C HIS A 203 -39.75 39.11 0.69
N THR A 204 -40.53 38.98 -0.40
CA THR A 204 -41.04 37.68 -0.86
C THR A 204 -39.89 36.78 -1.35
N PHE A 205 -38.99 37.31 -2.18
CA PHE A 205 -37.82 36.55 -2.65
C PHE A 205 -36.80 36.28 -1.54
N SER A 206 -36.62 37.23 -0.63
CA SER A 206 -35.76 37.06 0.56
C SER A 206 -36.27 35.93 1.47
N LEU A 207 -37.59 35.81 1.64
CA LEU A 207 -38.17 34.69 2.39
C LEU A 207 -37.95 33.35 1.66
N ALA A 208 -38.12 33.33 0.33
CA ALA A 208 -37.91 32.13 -0.48
C ALA A 208 -36.46 31.61 -0.40
N ILE A 209 -35.46 32.49 -0.44
CA ILE A 209 -34.05 32.07 -0.31
C ILE A 209 -33.74 31.56 1.10
N VAL A 210 -34.32 32.16 2.15
CA VAL A 210 -34.16 31.66 3.53
C VAL A 210 -34.72 30.24 3.64
N VAL A 211 -35.92 29.98 3.11
CA VAL A 211 -36.51 28.63 3.08
C VAL A 211 -35.62 27.66 2.30
N LEU A 212 -35.14 28.05 1.13
CA LEU A 212 -34.25 27.23 0.30
C LEU A 212 -32.96 26.87 1.04
N VAL A 213 -32.31 27.83 1.69
CA VAL A 213 -31.09 27.61 2.47
C VAL A 213 -31.36 26.68 3.65
N ILE A 214 -32.48 26.86 4.36
CA ILE A 214 -32.87 25.96 5.45
C ILE A 214 -33.06 24.52 4.94
N THR A 215 -33.78 24.32 3.84
CA THR A 215 -33.96 23.00 3.22
C THR A 215 -32.63 22.38 2.80
N ARG A 216 -31.71 23.19 2.24
CA ARG A 216 -30.37 22.74 1.87
C ARG A 216 -29.59 22.25 3.09
N VAL A 217 -29.55 23.04 4.17
CA VAL A 217 -28.84 22.70 5.42
C VAL A 217 -29.42 21.43 6.06
N ILE A 218 -30.74 21.26 6.06
CA ILE A 218 -31.39 20.04 6.58
C ILE A 218 -30.98 18.82 5.75
N THR A 219 -31.02 18.94 4.42
CA THR A 219 -30.64 17.84 3.51
C THR A 219 -29.16 17.48 3.65
N GLU A 220 -28.29 18.48 3.81
CA GLU A 220 -26.87 18.29 4.05
C GLU A 220 -26.59 17.60 5.40
N SER A 221 -27.31 18.00 6.44
CA SER A 221 -27.24 17.36 7.76
C SER A 221 -27.66 15.89 7.70
N PHE A 222 -28.73 15.59 6.96
CA PHE A 222 -29.19 14.22 6.73
C PHE A 222 -28.14 13.39 5.98
N ARG A 223 -27.58 13.92 4.89
CA ARG A 223 -26.50 13.27 4.13
C ARG A 223 -25.28 12.99 5.01
N ASN A 224 -24.86 13.96 5.82
CA ASN A 224 -23.70 13.82 6.71
C ASN A 224 -23.95 12.75 7.79
N LYS A 225 -25.17 12.65 8.31
CA LYS A 225 -25.54 11.59 9.26
C LYS A 225 -25.50 10.21 8.63
N LEU A 226 -26.00 10.06 7.39
CA LEU A 226 -25.89 8.80 6.64
C LEU A 226 -24.44 8.43 6.38
N PHE A 227 -23.60 9.41 6.01
CA PHE A 227 -22.19 9.20 5.77
C PHE A 227 -21.45 8.75 7.04
N MET A 228 -21.70 9.41 8.19
CA MET A 228 -21.16 8.98 9.49
C MET A 228 -21.59 7.57 9.85
N TYR A 229 -22.84 7.20 9.58
CA TYR A 229 -23.34 5.84 9.83
C TYR A 229 -22.60 4.79 9.01
N ILE A 230 -22.41 5.02 7.69
CA ILE A 230 -21.60 4.16 6.83
C ILE A 230 -20.17 4.04 7.37
N SER A 231 -19.54 5.19 7.67
CA SER A 231 -18.16 5.27 8.14
C SER A 231 -17.95 4.46 9.42
N ASN A 232 -18.83 4.61 10.42
CA ASN A 232 -18.74 3.87 11.67
C ASN A 232 -19.02 2.37 11.50
N ASN A 233 -20.03 2.01 10.70
CA ASN A 233 -20.42 0.61 10.49
C ASN A 233 -19.39 -0.17 9.65
N MET A 234 -18.53 0.53 8.90
CA MET A 234 -17.36 -0.08 8.26
C MET A 234 -16.13 -0.09 9.20
N SER A 235 -15.87 1.00 9.90
CA SER A 235 -14.66 1.17 10.72
C SER A 235 -14.64 0.26 11.95
N ILE A 236 -15.75 0.14 12.68
CA ILE A 236 -15.80 -0.64 13.92
C ILE A 236 -15.51 -2.13 13.66
N PRO A 237 -16.18 -2.81 12.69
CA PRO A 237 -15.87 -4.21 12.40
C PRO A 237 -14.45 -4.42 11.86
N MET A 238 -13.91 -3.49 11.06
CA MET A 238 -12.54 -3.60 10.53
C MET A 238 -11.50 -3.49 11.65
N MET A 239 -11.65 -2.51 12.55
CA MET A 239 -10.76 -2.32 13.69
C MET A 239 -10.84 -3.49 14.68
N LEU A 240 -12.06 -3.93 15.03
CA LEU A 240 -12.27 -5.10 15.88
C LEU A 240 -11.72 -6.38 15.24
N GLY A 241 -11.89 -6.54 13.93
CA GLY A 241 -11.34 -7.66 13.17
C GLY A 241 -9.82 -7.72 13.24
N PHE A 242 -9.16 -6.58 13.00
CA PHE A 242 -7.70 -6.46 13.14
C PHE A 242 -7.25 -6.76 14.58
N PHE A 243 -7.88 -6.12 15.58
CA PHE A 243 -7.54 -6.30 16.99
C PHE A 243 -7.68 -7.76 17.44
N LYS A 244 -8.81 -8.40 17.10
CA LYS A 244 -9.07 -9.83 17.39
C LYS A 244 -8.05 -10.74 16.71
N HIS A 245 -7.62 -10.39 15.50
CA HIS A 245 -6.60 -11.14 14.78
C HIS A 245 -5.23 -11.00 15.43
N VAL A 246 -4.83 -9.79 15.79
CA VAL A 246 -3.55 -9.51 16.45
C VAL A 246 -3.46 -10.27 17.78
N ILE A 247 -4.47 -10.19 18.65
CA ILE A 247 -4.44 -10.85 19.97
C ILE A 247 -4.35 -12.38 19.88
N ARG A 248 -4.85 -12.97 18.79
CA ARG A 248 -4.81 -14.43 18.57
C ARG A 248 -3.53 -14.92 17.90
N MET A 249 -2.61 -14.02 17.55
CA MET A 249 -1.35 -14.41 16.94
C MET A 249 -0.43 -15.14 17.94
N PRO A 250 0.39 -16.10 17.48
CA PRO A 250 1.36 -16.77 18.33
C PRO A 250 2.41 -15.78 18.85
N SER A 251 3.07 -16.13 19.97
CA SER A 251 4.08 -15.29 20.61
C SER A 251 5.24 -14.91 19.69
N GLU A 252 5.60 -15.76 18.72
CA GLU A 252 6.66 -15.47 17.74
C GLU A 252 6.35 -14.21 16.90
N PHE A 253 5.08 -13.96 16.59
CA PHE A 253 4.66 -12.77 15.85
C PHE A 253 5.01 -11.48 16.60
N PHE A 254 4.75 -11.45 17.90
CA PHE A 254 5.03 -10.29 18.75
C PHE A 254 6.52 -10.06 18.98
N GLY A 255 7.36 -11.10 18.89
CA GLY A 255 8.82 -10.96 18.93
C GLY A 255 9.42 -10.29 17.69
N THR A 256 8.68 -10.26 16.57
CA THR A 256 9.17 -9.76 15.28
C THR A 256 8.77 -8.32 14.94
N LEU A 257 7.78 -7.76 15.63
CA LEU A 257 7.21 -6.44 15.34
C LEU A 257 7.43 -5.49 16.52
N GLN A 258 7.78 -4.24 16.22
CA GLN A 258 7.77 -3.20 17.25
C GLN A 258 6.31 -2.79 17.53
N VAL A 259 6.00 -2.41 18.77
CA VAL A 259 4.67 -1.92 19.17
C VAL A 259 4.21 -0.77 18.26
N GLY A 260 5.14 0.13 17.90
CA GLY A 260 4.88 1.23 16.97
C GLY A 260 4.51 0.78 15.56
N GLU A 261 5.05 -0.34 15.07
CA GLU A 261 4.73 -0.88 13.74
C GLU A 261 3.29 -1.46 13.71
N ILE A 262 2.86 -2.10 14.81
CA ILE A 262 1.49 -2.60 14.97
C ILE A 262 0.50 -1.44 15.05
N LEU A 263 0.83 -0.39 15.82
CA LEU A 263 0.02 0.81 15.93
C LEU A 263 -0.09 1.56 14.60
N SER A 264 1.01 1.68 13.85
CA SER A 264 1.03 2.30 12.53
C SER A 264 0.08 1.57 11.56
N ARG A 265 0.13 0.24 11.51
CA ARG A 265 -0.78 -0.56 10.65
C ARG A 265 -2.27 -0.44 11.05
N LEU A 266 -2.54 -0.27 12.35
CA LEU A 266 -3.88 0.04 12.84
C LEU A 266 -4.35 1.40 12.34
N GLN A 267 -3.47 2.42 12.38
CA GLN A 267 -3.75 3.77 11.87
C GLN A 267 -3.89 3.82 10.36
N ASP A 268 -3.08 3.06 9.60
CA ASP A 268 -3.19 2.94 8.14
C ASP A 268 -4.57 2.43 7.72
N THR A 269 -5.19 1.57 8.54
CA THR A 269 -6.57 1.12 8.31
C THR A 269 -7.57 2.28 8.38
N SER A 270 -7.31 3.29 9.24
CA SER A 270 -8.10 4.53 9.28
C SER A 270 -7.82 5.45 8.09
N ILE A 271 -6.57 5.52 7.59
CA ILE A 271 -6.22 6.32 6.41
C ILE A 271 -6.88 5.76 5.15
N ILE A 272 -6.89 4.44 4.99
CA ILE A 272 -7.63 3.78 3.90
C ILE A 272 -9.12 4.15 4.01
N LYS A 273 -9.70 4.16 5.22
CA LYS A 273 -11.08 4.60 5.47
C LYS A 273 -11.32 6.06 5.06
N ASP A 274 -10.43 6.98 5.42
CA ASP A 274 -10.57 8.40 5.03
C ASP A 274 -10.47 8.58 3.51
N ALA A 275 -9.62 7.82 2.83
CA ALA A 275 -9.54 7.80 1.37
C ALA A 275 -10.81 7.23 0.70
N ILE A 276 -11.47 6.25 1.34
CA ILE A 276 -12.74 5.67 0.87
C ILE A 276 -13.87 6.67 1.02
N SER A 277 -13.90 7.33 2.18
CA SER A 277 -14.84 8.37 2.52
C SER A 277 -14.70 9.59 1.60
N SER A 278 -13.48 10.01 1.26
CA SER A 278 -13.26 11.13 0.34
C SER A 278 -13.55 10.78 -1.12
N ALA A 279 -13.28 9.55 -1.57
CA ALA A 279 -13.54 9.13 -2.96
C ALA A 279 -15.04 8.92 -3.28
N THR A 280 -15.90 8.87 -2.26
CA THR A 280 -17.36 8.80 -2.42
C THR A 280 -18.07 10.17 -2.27
N LEU A 281 -17.31 11.20 -1.90
CA LEU A 281 -17.72 12.60 -1.80
C LEU A 281 -17.53 13.32 -3.13
#